data_AF-G2R1U7-F1
#
_entry.id   AF-G2R1U7-F1
#
_cell.length_a   1.000
_cell.length_b   1.000
_cell.length_c   1.000
_cell.angle_alpha   90.00
_cell.angle_beta   90.00
_cell.angle_gamma   90.00
#
_symmetry.space_group_name_H-M   'P 1'
#
loop_
_entity.id
_entity.type
_entity.pdbx_description
1 polymer ?
#
loop_
_entity_poly.entity_id
_entity_poly.type
_entity_poly.pdbx_seq_one_letter_code
_entity_poly.pdbx_strand_id
1 'polypeptide(L)'
;MSAMRKHNVTTFPRLPIVERTNRHIQIKWHGQLLADCPPGEAYWVLEAHHAPVYYIPPSRVRLPLSTTPRSTFSEFHGAATYYAIMSPISAAEIISNRIWSYNEPPKEYEAIKGYLAFFVGPWECYVDNERAHPPPGDYYGGWVTSDIEGLVKPQWGAPPAWDSVF
;
A
#
# COMPACT_ATOMS: atom_id res chain seq x y z
N MET A 1 5.83 -18.43 -20.85
CA MET A 1 5.92 -17.24 -19.97
C MET A 1 4.79 -16.31 -20.38
N SER A 2 3.79 -16.11 -19.52
CA SER A 2 2.76 -15.09 -19.80
C SER A 2 3.44 -13.73 -19.76
N ALA A 3 3.27 -12.91 -20.79
CA ALA A 3 3.75 -11.53 -20.74
C ALA A 3 3.10 -10.84 -19.53
N MET A 4 3.93 -10.28 -18.66
CA MET A 4 3.46 -9.49 -17.52
C MET A 4 2.75 -8.25 -18.08
N ARG A 5 1.47 -8.07 -17.75
CA ARG A 5 0.70 -6.93 -18.23
C ARG A 5 1.24 -5.66 -17.57
N LYS A 6 1.72 -4.71 -18.38
CA LYS A 6 2.15 -3.40 -17.89
C LYS A 6 0.94 -2.54 -17.52
N HIS A 7 1.10 -1.77 -16.45
CA HIS A 7 0.13 -0.82 -15.92
C HIS A 7 0.72 0.58 -15.95
N ASN A 8 0.17 1.45 -16.80
CA ASN A 8 0.63 2.82 -16.89
C ASN A 8 -0.17 3.71 -15.94
N VAL A 9 0.49 4.30 -14.94
CA VAL A 9 -0.16 5.12 -13.90
C VAL A 9 -0.85 6.36 -14.46
N THR A 10 -0.46 6.85 -15.64
CA THR A 10 -1.12 8.00 -16.29
C THR A 10 -2.45 7.62 -16.94
N THR A 11 -2.69 6.33 -17.14
CA THR A 11 -3.95 5.79 -17.72
C THR A 11 -4.97 5.41 -16.67
N PHE A 12 -4.59 5.43 -15.39
CA PHE A 12 -5.51 5.25 -14.29
C PHE A 12 -6.54 6.40 -14.22
N PRO A 13 -7.74 6.11 -13.72
CA PRO A 13 -8.81 7.10 -13.60
C PRO A 13 -8.42 8.21 -12.63
N ARG A 14 -8.98 9.41 -12.85
CA ARG A 14 -8.80 10.54 -11.92
C ARG A 14 -9.43 10.26 -10.55
N LEU A 15 -10.59 9.62 -10.54
CA LEU A 15 -11.19 9.14 -9.29
C LEU A 15 -10.60 7.77 -8.97
N PRO A 16 -10.17 7.53 -7.71
CA PRO A 16 -9.66 6.22 -7.32
C PRO A 16 -10.67 5.12 -7.65
N ILE A 17 -10.19 4.00 -8.20
CA ILE A 17 -11.00 2.78 -8.34
C ILE A 17 -10.44 1.72 -7.41
N VAL A 18 -11.35 1.06 -6.67
CA VAL A 18 -11.06 -0.13 -5.87
C VAL A 18 -11.42 -1.35 -6.70
N GLU A 19 -10.45 -2.23 -6.93
CA GLU A 19 -10.71 -3.52 -7.58
C GLU A 19 -10.09 -4.67 -6.77
N ARG A 20 -10.73 -5.83 -6.83
CA ARG A 20 -10.15 -7.05 -6.27
C ARG A 20 -8.98 -7.48 -7.14
N THR A 21 -7.85 -7.79 -6.52
CA THR A 21 -6.64 -8.21 -7.24
C THR A 21 -6.40 -9.71 -7.11
N ASN A 22 -5.99 -10.35 -8.20
CA ASN A 22 -5.54 -11.74 -8.21
C ASN A 22 -4.03 -11.88 -7.97
N ARG A 23 -3.38 -10.82 -7.50
CA ARG A 23 -1.96 -10.83 -7.16
C ARG A 23 -1.76 -11.40 -5.77
N HIS A 24 -0.66 -12.13 -5.60
CA HIS A 24 -0.22 -12.62 -4.29
C HIS A 24 0.55 -11.51 -3.57
N ILE A 25 0.10 -11.14 -2.38
CA ILE A 25 0.70 -10.04 -1.61
C ILE A 25 1.38 -10.60 -0.37
N GLN A 26 2.66 -10.28 -0.19
CA GLN A 26 3.41 -10.65 1.02
C GLN A 26 4.09 -9.43 1.63
N ILE A 27 4.08 -9.37 2.96
CA ILE A 27 4.74 -8.32 3.72
C ILE A 27 5.63 -9.00 4.75
N LYS A 28 6.91 -8.66 4.76
CA LYS A 28 7.87 -9.14 5.74
C LYS A 28 8.45 -7.98 6.55
N TRP A 29 8.89 -8.29 7.75
CA TRP A 29 9.61 -7.38 8.63
C TRP A 29 10.81 -8.12 9.20
N HIS A 30 12.03 -7.63 8.94
CA HIS A 30 13.29 -8.32 9.29
C HIS A 30 13.34 -9.77 8.77
N GLY A 31 12.89 -10.00 7.54
CA GLY A 31 12.77 -11.33 6.95
C GLY A 31 11.64 -12.21 7.50
N GLN A 32 10.95 -11.81 8.58
CA GLN A 32 9.81 -12.55 9.13
C GLN A 32 8.52 -12.18 8.41
N LEU A 33 7.75 -13.19 8.02
CA LEU A 33 6.50 -13.00 7.28
C LEU A 33 5.41 -12.46 8.22
N LEU A 34 5.07 -11.18 8.02
CA LEU A 34 4.07 -10.42 8.78
C LEU A 34 2.66 -10.61 8.21
N ALA A 35 2.53 -10.58 6.88
CA ALA A 35 1.28 -10.83 6.20
C ALA A 35 1.49 -11.64 4.92
N ASP A 36 0.54 -12.53 4.64
CA ASP A 36 0.54 -13.40 3.46
C ASP A 36 -0.89 -13.50 2.94
N CYS A 37 -1.20 -12.75 1.89
CA CYS A 37 -2.54 -12.61 1.35
C CYS A 37 -2.62 -13.27 -0.04
N PRO A 38 -3.35 -14.40 -0.17
CA PRO A 38 -3.40 -15.14 -1.42
C PRO A 38 -4.15 -14.34 -2.52
N PRO A 39 -3.95 -14.72 -3.80
CA PRO A 39 -4.71 -14.20 -4.93
C PRO A 39 -6.22 -14.13 -4.68
N GLY A 40 -6.82 -13.00 -5.00
CA GLY A 40 -8.27 -12.81 -4.93
C GLY A 40 -8.79 -12.41 -3.55
N GLU A 41 -7.94 -12.23 -2.54
CA GLU A 41 -8.37 -11.76 -1.21
C GLU A 41 -8.03 -10.30 -0.93
N ALA A 42 -7.05 -9.74 -1.64
CA ALA A 42 -6.68 -8.34 -1.54
C ALA A 42 -7.49 -7.48 -2.51
N TYR A 43 -7.57 -6.19 -2.19
CA TYR A 43 -7.95 -5.15 -3.12
C TYR A 43 -6.73 -4.30 -3.45
N TRP A 44 -6.76 -3.62 -4.59
CA TRP A 44 -5.88 -2.51 -4.87
C TRP A 44 -6.68 -1.26 -5.19
N VAL A 45 -6.07 -0.10 -4.93
CA VAL A 45 -6.59 1.20 -5.34
C VAL A 45 -5.73 1.74 -6.47
N LEU A 46 -6.37 2.09 -7.57
CA LEU A 46 -5.75 2.65 -8.78
C LEU A 46 -6.21 4.09 -8.96
N GLU A 47 -5.26 5.03 -8.98
CA GLU A 47 -5.52 6.46 -9.14
C GLU A 47 -4.47 7.08 -10.07
N ALA A 48 -4.90 7.99 -10.93
CA ALA A 48 -4.03 8.70 -11.87
C ALA A 48 -2.75 9.21 -11.20
N HIS A 49 -1.60 8.85 -11.78
CA HIS A 49 -0.25 9.23 -11.34
C HIS A 49 0.21 8.65 -9.99
N HIS A 50 -0.55 7.74 -9.38
CA HIS A 50 -0.16 7.06 -8.15
C HIS A 50 0.14 5.59 -8.43
N ALA A 51 1.19 5.07 -7.80
CA ALA A 51 1.43 3.64 -7.79
C ALA A 51 0.32 2.92 -7.01
N PRO A 52 -0.06 1.69 -7.39
CA PRO A 52 -1.14 0.97 -6.72
C PRO A 52 -0.93 0.84 -5.22
N VAL A 53 -1.99 1.03 -4.44
CA VAL A 53 -1.99 0.76 -2.99
C VAL A 53 -2.74 -0.54 -2.75
N TYR A 54 -2.12 -1.48 -2.04
CA TYR A 54 -2.73 -2.77 -1.72
C TYR A 54 -3.40 -2.74 -0.35
N TYR A 55 -4.62 -3.25 -0.31
CA TYR A 55 -5.45 -3.41 0.87
C TYR A 55 -5.64 -4.90 1.13
N ILE A 56 -5.14 -5.37 2.27
CA ILE A 56 -5.22 -6.76 2.70
C ILE A 56 -6.19 -6.92 3.88
N PRO A 57 -6.93 -8.04 3.97
CA PRO A 57 -7.86 -8.24 5.08
C PRO A 57 -7.09 -8.46 6.39
N PRO A 58 -7.58 -7.98 7.55
CA PRO A 58 -6.91 -8.13 8.84
C PRO A 58 -6.59 -9.58 9.22
N SER A 59 -7.39 -10.55 8.77
CA SER A 59 -7.18 -11.98 8.99
C SER A 59 -5.88 -12.52 8.39
N ARG A 60 -5.24 -11.78 7.48
CA ARG A 60 -3.96 -12.15 6.85
C ARG A 60 -2.74 -11.54 7.54
N VAL A 61 -2.94 -10.65 8.52
CA VAL A 61 -1.86 -10.06 9.31
C VAL A 61 -1.66 -10.90 10.58
N ARG A 62 -0.42 -11.33 10.84
CA ARG A 62 -0.12 -12.32 11.89
C ARG A 62 0.16 -11.73 13.26
N LEU A 63 0.40 -10.43 13.32
CA LEU A 63 0.71 -9.71 14.55
C LEU A 63 -0.44 -8.76 14.91
N PRO A 64 -0.70 -8.58 16.21
CA PRO A 64 -1.73 -7.65 16.65
C PRO A 64 -1.34 -6.21 16.31
N LEU A 65 -2.36 -5.41 15.98
CA LEU A 65 -2.23 -3.99 15.70
C LEU A 65 -2.94 -3.18 16.77
N SER A 66 -2.36 -2.05 17.14
CA SER A 66 -2.95 -1.09 18.08
C SER A 66 -3.22 0.22 17.35
N THR A 67 -4.39 0.80 17.52
CA THR A 67 -4.70 2.12 16.93
C THR A 67 -3.83 3.21 17.54
N THR A 68 -3.48 4.20 16.73
CA THR A 68 -2.74 5.39 17.16
C THR A 68 -3.66 6.63 17.17
N PRO A 69 -3.28 7.72 17.86
CA PRO A 69 -4.04 8.97 17.80
C PRO A 69 -3.99 9.67 16.44
N ARG A 70 -3.13 9.23 15.51
CA ARG A 70 -3.00 9.85 14.19
C ARG A 70 -4.21 9.50 13.34
N SER A 71 -4.80 10.50 12.73
CA SER A 71 -5.80 10.37 11.69
C SER A 71 -5.49 11.36 10.56
N THR A 72 -5.78 10.96 9.33
CA THR A 72 -5.73 11.83 8.16
C THR A 72 -7.04 11.70 7.41
N PHE A 73 -7.41 12.72 6.67
CA PHE A 73 -8.64 12.70 5.87
C PHE A 73 -8.31 12.66 4.39
N SER A 74 -8.89 11.70 3.68
CA SER A 74 -8.92 11.65 2.23
C SER A 74 -10.28 12.15 1.76
N GLU A 75 -10.30 13.06 0.79
CA GLU A 75 -11.54 13.53 0.16
C GLU A 75 -12.34 12.40 -0.50
N PHE A 76 -11.67 11.31 -0.88
CA PHE A 76 -12.31 10.15 -1.50
C PHE A 76 -12.68 9.08 -0.48
N HIS A 77 -11.76 8.72 0.41
CA HIS A 77 -11.91 7.52 1.25
C HIS A 77 -12.34 7.80 2.69
N GLY A 78 -12.45 9.08 3.08
CA GLY A 78 -12.79 9.48 4.44
C GLY A 78 -11.59 9.45 5.40
N ALA A 79 -11.86 9.20 6.68
CA ALA A 79 -10.86 9.23 7.74
C ALA A 79 -10.02 7.94 7.80
N ALA A 80 -8.71 8.07 7.62
CA ALA A 80 -7.75 6.99 7.79
C ALA A 80 -7.42 6.79 9.28
N THR A 81 -7.59 5.57 9.77
CA THR A 81 -7.11 5.15 11.08
C THR A 81 -5.72 4.55 10.94
N TYR A 82 -4.74 5.07 11.69
CA TYR A 82 -3.37 4.57 11.67
C TYR A 82 -3.09 3.61 12.81
N TYR A 83 -2.24 2.61 12.55
CA TYR A 83 -1.88 1.58 13.52
C TYR A 83 -0.40 1.60 13.88
N ALA A 84 -0.13 1.06 15.06
CA ALA A 84 1.19 0.69 15.55
C ALA A 84 1.28 -0.84 15.68
N ILE A 85 2.48 -1.35 15.48
CA ILE A 85 2.81 -2.77 15.60
C ILE A 85 4.13 -2.92 16.33
N MET A 86 4.17 -3.88 17.25
CA MET A 86 5.36 -4.20 18.03
C MET A 86 6.10 -5.37 17.38
N SER A 87 7.43 -5.28 17.35
CA SER A 87 8.29 -6.31 16.79
C SER A 87 8.24 -7.58 17.64
N PRO A 88 8.06 -8.76 17.04
CA PRO A 88 8.07 -10.03 17.78
C PRO A 88 9.49 -10.39 18.24
N ILE A 89 10.53 -9.79 17.66
CA ILE A 89 11.93 -10.04 17.99
C ILE A 89 12.51 -9.02 18.97
N SER A 90 11.88 -7.85 19.14
CA SER A 90 12.32 -6.80 20.06
C SER A 90 11.14 -5.98 20.58
N ALA A 91 10.80 -6.13 21.86
CA ALA A 91 9.69 -5.37 22.46
C ALA A 91 9.92 -3.85 22.46
N ALA A 92 11.17 -3.39 22.34
CA ALA A 92 11.50 -1.96 22.23
C ALA A 92 11.23 -1.39 20.83
N GLU A 93 11.08 -2.24 19.80
CA GLU A 93 10.87 -1.81 18.44
C GLU A 93 9.36 -1.75 18.14
N ILE A 94 8.84 -0.53 18.07
CA ILE A 94 7.45 -0.24 17.71
C ILE A 94 7.45 0.63 16.46
N ILE A 95 6.78 0.15 15.42
CA ILE A 95 6.55 0.93 14.20
C ILE A 95 5.13 1.50 14.27
N SER A 96 5.03 2.82 14.26
CA SER A 96 3.76 3.54 14.28
C SER A 96 3.49 4.22 12.94
N ASN A 97 2.22 4.32 12.55
CA ASN A 97 1.75 5.11 11.42
C ASN A 97 2.29 4.68 10.04
N ARG A 98 2.68 3.41 9.91
CA ARG A 98 3.10 2.79 8.64
C ARG A 98 2.11 1.75 8.12
N ILE A 99 0.96 1.66 8.80
CA ILE A 99 -0.19 0.83 8.48
C ILE A 99 -1.42 1.70 8.72
N TRP A 100 -2.38 1.67 7.81
CA TRP A 100 -3.65 2.37 7.98
C TRP A 100 -4.83 1.55 7.47
N SER A 101 -6.04 1.96 7.84
CA SER A 101 -7.31 1.42 7.35
C SER A 101 -8.31 2.56 7.17
N TYR A 102 -9.24 2.38 6.25
CA TYR A 102 -10.49 3.14 6.24
C TYR A 102 -11.57 2.30 6.91
N ASN A 103 -11.93 2.65 8.15
CA ASN A 103 -12.93 1.90 8.92
C ASN A 103 -14.37 2.33 8.60
N GLU A 104 -14.55 3.53 8.08
CA GLU A 104 -15.84 4.11 7.69
C GLU A 104 -15.73 4.83 6.33
N PRO A 105 -15.33 4.12 5.25
CA PRO A 105 -15.24 4.73 3.94
C PRO A 105 -16.64 5.04 3.37
N PRO A 106 -16.75 6.01 2.42
CA PRO A 106 -17.96 6.19 1.63
C PRO A 106 -18.37 4.92 0.87
N LYS A 107 -19.64 4.85 0.45
CA LYS A 107 -20.25 3.66 -0.16
C LYS A 107 -19.49 3.16 -1.39
N GLU A 108 -18.95 4.09 -2.18
CA GLU A 108 -18.16 3.81 -3.38
C GLU A 108 -16.88 3.02 -3.08
N TYR A 109 -16.37 3.11 -1.85
CA TYR A 109 -15.12 2.49 -1.39
C TYR A 109 -15.35 1.47 -0.26
N GLU A 110 -16.60 1.05 -0.03
CA GLU A 110 -16.97 0.12 1.06
C GLU A 110 -16.26 -1.24 0.96
N ALA A 111 -15.82 -1.64 -0.24
CA ALA A 111 -15.10 -2.89 -0.47
C ALA A 111 -13.78 -3.01 0.34
N ILE A 112 -13.13 -1.89 0.67
CA ILE A 112 -11.90 -1.85 1.47
C ILE A 112 -12.15 -1.49 2.94
N LYS A 113 -13.41 -1.46 3.39
CA LYS A 113 -13.75 -1.15 4.78
C LYS A 113 -13.05 -2.11 5.74
N GLY A 114 -12.23 -1.55 6.63
CA GLY A 114 -11.47 -2.32 7.62
C GLY A 114 -10.27 -3.09 7.05
N TYR A 115 -10.01 -3.00 5.74
CA TYR A 115 -8.80 -3.56 5.16
C TYR A 115 -7.58 -2.70 5.48
N LEU A 116 -6.44 -3.35 5.61
CA LEU A 116 -5.18 -2.72 6.01
C LEU A 116 -4.32 -2.46 4.78
N ALA A 117 -3.81 -1.23 4.67
CA ALA A 117 -2.78 -0.86 3.73
C ALA A 117 -1.48 -0.52 4.46
N PHE A 118 -0.37 -0.75 3.76
CA PHE A 118 0.98 -0.63 4.30
C PHE A 118 1.80 0.30 3.40
N PHE A 119 2.54 1.23 4.00
CA PHE A 119 3.59 1.94 3.26
C PHE A 119 4.73 0.96 3.01
N VAL A 120 5.46 1.05 1.90
CA VAL A 120 6.53 0.06 1.62
C VAL A 120 7.59 0.06 2.73
N GLY A 121 8.14 1.21 3.13
CA GLY A 121 9.04 1.28 4.29
C GLY A 121 8.28 1.21 5.62
N PRO A 122 8.79 0.60 6.70
CA PRO A 122 10.05 -0.14 6.83
C PRO A 122 9.95 -1.62 6.43
N TRP A 123 8.89 -2.04 5.73
CA TRP A 123 8.64 -3.44 5.40
C TRP A 123 9.38 -3.88 4.14
N GLU A 124 9.43 -5.20 3.96
CA GLU A 124 9.73 -5.80 2.67
C GLU A 124 8.41 -6.26 2.05
N CYS A 125 7.88 -5.45 1.15
CA CYS A 125 6.64 -5.70 0.45
C CYS A 125 6.88 -6.45 -0.86
N TYR A 126 6.08 -7.47 -1.16
CA TYR A 126 6.18 -8.26 -2.37
C TYR A 126 4.82 -8.42 -3.04
N VAL A 127 4.82 -8.37 -4.38
CA VAL A 127 3.68 -8.61 -5.24
C VAL A 127 4.08 -9.69 -6.26
N ASP A 128 3.39 -10.84 -6.25
CA ASP A 128 3.73 -11.99 -7.11
C ASP A 128 5.20 -12.43 -7.02
N ASN A 129 5.76 -12.41 -5.81
CA ASN A 129 7.18 -12.65 -5.49
C ASN A 129 8.17 -11.58 -5.99
N GLU A 130 7.69 -10.51 -6.62
CA GLU A 130 8.51 -9.34 -6.94
C GLU A 130 8.54 -8.37 -5.77
N ARG A 131 9.73 -7.92 -5.36
CA ARG A 131 9.86 -6.92 -4.29
C ARG A 131 9.42 -5.55 -4.79
N ALA A 132 8.47 -4.93 -4.09
CA ALA A 132 8.01 -3.59 -4.38
C ALA A 132 8.92 -2.52 -3.76
N HIS A 133 8.96 -1.36 -4.38
CA HIS A 133 9.66 -0.16 -3.91
C HIS A 133 8.67 0.99 -3.69
N PRO A 134 8.93 1.90 -2.74
CA PRO A 134 8.10 3.08 -2.59
C PRO A 134 8.30 4.02 -3.80
N PRO A 135 7.28 4.76 -4.23
CA PRO A 135 7.47 5.86 -5.17
C PRO A 135 8.34 6.96 -4.52
N PRO A 136 8.93 7.89 -5.31
CA PRO A 136 9.69 8.99 -4.76
C PRO A 136 8.92 9.76 -3.67
N GLY A 137 9.54 9.87 -2.50
CA GLY A 137 8.96 10.50 -1.31
C GLY A 137 8.06 9.60 -0.44
N ASP A 138 7.69 8.41 -0.92
CA ASP A 138 6.89 7.42 -0.17
C ASP A 138 5.57 7.98 0.40
N TYR A 139 5.04 8.98 -0.30
CA TYR A 139 3.77 9.59 0.01
C TYR A 139 2.66 8.70 -0.57
N TYR A 140 1.54 8.58 0.15
CA TYR A 140 0.35 7.79 -0.21
C TYR A 140 0.50 6.26 -0.20
N GLY A 141 1.70 5.73 0.09
CA GLY A 141 1.90 4.29 0.33
C GLY A 141 1.67 3.40 -0.89
N GLY A 142 1.89 3.95 -2.10
CA GLY A 142 1.88 3.18 -3.34
C GLY A 142 3.07 2.22 -3.46
N TRP A 143 2.88 1.13 -4.19
CA TRP A 143 3.87 0.06 -4.35
C TRP A 143 4.28 -0.01 -5.83
N VAL A 144 5.57 0.23 -6.10
CA VAL A 144 6.14 0.20 -7.45
C VAL A 144 6.81 -1.15 -7.69
N THR A 145 6.33 -1.86 -8.70
CA THR A 145 6.92 -3.10 -9.26
C THR A 145 7.23 -2.88 -10.75
N SER A 146 7.90 -3.84 -11.38
CA SER A 146 8.38 -3.79 -12.75
C SER A 146 7.27 -3.68 -13.79
N ASP A 147 6.03 -4.06 -13.43
CA ASP A 147 4.85 -3.85 -14.26
C ASP A 147 4.27 -2.44 -14.17
N ILE A 148 4.69 -1.61 -13.21
CA ILE A 148 4.22 -0.24 -13.06
C ILE A 148 5.08 0.69 -13.91
N GLU A 149 4.44 1.41 -14.82
CA GLU A 149 5.08 2.33 -15.76
C GLU A 149 4.41 3.71 -15.73
N GLY A 150 5.06 4.70 -16.32
CA GLY A 150 4.56 6.07 -16.41
C GLY A 150 5.07 6.99 -15.30
N LEU A 151 4.79 8.29 -15.45
CA LEU A 151 5.22 9.31 -14.51
C LEU A 151 4.39 9.21 -13.22
N VAL A 152 4.95 8.51 -12.24
CA VAL A 152 4.47 8.55 -10.85
C VAL A 152 4.79 9.94 -10.31
N LYS A 153 3.76 10.71 -9.98
CA LYS A 153 3.95 12.08 -9.50
C LYS A 153 4.63 12.02 -8.11
N PRO A 154 5.75 12.73 -7.90
CA PRO A 154 5.99 13.28 -6.57
C PRO A 154 4.90 14.32 -6.28
N GLN A 155 4.57 14.56 -5.01
CA GLN A 155 3.55 15.55 -4.61
C GLN A 155 3.71 16.89 -5.38
N TRP A 156 2.58 17.51 -5.74
CA TRP A 156 2.56 18.88 -6.27
C TRP A 156 3.35 19.83 -5.35
N GLY A 157 4.47 20.36 -5.85
CA GLY A 157 5.37 21.25 -5.12
C GLY A 157 6.65 20.60 -4.55
N ALA A 158 6.83 19.27 -4.69
CA ALA A 158 8.14 18.65 -4.48
C ALA A 158 8.99 18.86 -5.74
N PRO A 159 10.28 19.24 -5.62
CA PRO A 159 11.18 19.23 -6.77
C PRO A 159 11.17 17.82 -7.37
N PRO A 160 11.26 17.71 -8.71
CA PRO A 160 11.36 16.40 -9.33
C PRO A 160 12.50 15.62 -8.68
N ALA A 161 12.24 14.40 -8.23
CA ALA A 161 13.29 13.48 -7.79
C ALA A 161 14.03 12.95 -9.03
N TRP A 162 14.72 13.84 -9.74
CA TRP A 162 15.70 13.49 -10.76
C TRP A 162 17.06 13.79 -10.19
N ASP A 163 17.63 12.79 -9.51
CA ASP A 163 19.06 12.54 -9.48
C ASP A 163 19.22 11.10 -8.97
N SER A 164 19.17 10.15 -9.91
CA SER A 164 19.93 8.89 -9.96
C SER A 164 19.11 7.75 -10.58
N VAL A 165 19.69 7.14 -11.61
CA VAL A 165 19.38 5.83 -12.22
C VAL A 165 18.38 5.82 -13.39
N PHE A 166 18.85 6.30 -14.55
CA PHE A 166 19.05 5.43 -15.70
C PHE A 166 20.55 5.38 -16.01
#